data_AF-A0A535G0Q3-F1
#
_entry.id   AF-A0A535G0Q3-F1
#
_cell.length_a   1.000
_cell.length_b   1.000
_cell.length_c   1.000
_cell.angle_alpha   90.00
_cell.angle_beta   90.00
_cell.angle_gamma   90.00
#
_symmetry.space_group_name_H-M   'P 1'
#
loop_
_entity.id
_entity.type
_entity.pdbx_description
1 polymer ?
#
loop_
_entity_poly.entity_id
_entity_poly.type
_entity_poly.pdbx_seq_one_letter_code
_entity_poly.pdbx_strand_id
1 'polypeptide(L)'
;ELWAFNEEIVARAIARSRIPVISGVGHETDFTIADFVADYRASTPTAAASKAVPDITERQIDIQAKQLELTELMEECFGDMAEKLERIQRDLQRASPSSLLDRRRQQLDDT
;
A
#
# COMPACT_ATOMS: atom_id res chain seq x y z
N GLU A 1 -32.27 29.39 6.74
CA GLU A 1 -31.17 30.20 7.29
C GLU A 1 -29.82 29.83 6.65
N LEU A 2 -29.60 30.15 5.37
CA LEU A 2 -28.33 29.90 4.66
C LEU A 2 -27.76 31.17 4.01
N TRP A 3 -28.25 32.34 4.42
CA TRP A 3 -27.96 33.62 3.76
C TRP A 3 -26.47 33.96 3.72
N ALA A 4 -25.76 33.72 4.82
CA ALA A 4 -24.32 33.99 4.92
C ALA A 4 -23.48 33.22 3.87
N PHE A 5 -24.00 32.11 3.33
CA PHE A 5 -23.33 31.28 2.33
C PHE A 5 -23.69 31.66 0.88
N ASN A 6 -24.60 32.62 0.72
CA ASN A 6 -24.99 33.22 -0.56
C ASN A 6 -24.38 34.62 -0.77
N GLU A 7 -23.40 35.02 0.05
CA GLU A 7 -22.71 36.28 -0.13
C GLU A 7 -21.55 36.16 -1.11
N GLU A 8 -21.44 37.13 -2.04
CA GLU A 8 -20.38 37.17 -3.04
C GLU A 8 -18.97 37.19 -2.41
N ILE A 9 -18.81 37.87 -1.27
CA ILE A 9 -17.52 37.95 -0.58
C ILE A 9 -17.05 36.57 -0.09
N VAL A 10 -17.97 35.74 0.39
CA VAL A 10 -17.69 34.36 0.82
C VAL A 10 -17.33 33.51 -0.38
N ALA A 11 -18.10 33.59 -1.47
CA ALA A 11 -17.81 32.83 -2.68
C ALA A 11 -16.44 33.19 -3.28
N ARG A 12 -16.09 34.48 -3.34
CA ARG A 12 -14.77 34.94 -3.79
C ARG A 12 -13.64 34.57 -2.85
N ALA A 13 -13.91 34.39 -1.55
CA ALA A 13 -12.91 33.92 -0.60
C ALA A 13 -12.63 32.43 -0.83
N ILE A 14 -13.67 31.61 -0.97
CA ILE A 14 -13.56 30.18 -1.28
C ILE A 14 -12.82 29.96 -2.61
N ALA A 15 -13.24 30.64 -3.68
CA ALA A 15 -12.63 30.49 -5.01
C ALA A 15 -11.15 30.92 -5.07
N ARG A 16 -10.68 31.74 -4.12
CA ARG A 16 -9.27 32.16 -4.00
C ARG A 16 -8.49 31.35 -2.97
N SER A 17 -9.13 30.40 -2.30
CA SER A 17 -8.46 29.55 -1.33
C SER A 17 -7.39 28.69 -2.00
N ARG A 18 -6.24 28.56 -1.34
CA ARG A 18 -5.19 27.61 -1.73
C ARG A 18 -5.37 26.24 -1.08
N ILE A 19 -6.21 26.18 -0.05
CA ILE A 19 -6.57 24.95 0.65
C ILE A 19 -7.91 24.48 0.09
N PRO A 20 -8.06 23.20 -0.29
CA PRO A 20 -9.32 22.68 -0.78
C PRO A 20 -10.45 22.90 0.23
N VAL A 21 -11.60 23.35 -0.26
CA VAL A 21 -12.79 23.66 0.55
C VAL A 21 -13.88 22.64 0.27
N ILE A 22 -14.42 22.06 1.34
CA ILE A 22 -15.60 21.20 1.29
C ILE A 22 -16.79 21.97 1.86
N SER A 23 -17.84 22.15 1.07
CA SER A 23 -19.12 22.67 1.56
C SER A 23 -19.95 21.55 2.16
N GLY A 24 -20.49 21.77 3.36
CA GLY A 24 -21.38 20.82 4.06
C GLY A 24 -22.54 21.52 4.75
N VAL A 25 -23.03 22.62 4.16
CA VAL A 25 -23.86 23.62 4.86
C VAL A 25 -25.37 23.36 4.72
N GLY A 26 -25.82 22.67 3.68
CA GLY A 26 -27.25 22.46 3.38
C GLY A 26 -27.63 20.98 3.24
N HIS A 27 -28.94 20.72 3.12
CA HIS A 27 -29.48 19.40 2.77
C HIS A 27 -29.41 19.19 1.25
N GLU A 28 -29.70 17.98 0.76
CA GLU A 28 -29.53 17.63 -0.66
C GLU A 28 -30.17 18.62 -1.65
N THR A 29 -31.31 19.23 -1.28
CA THR A 29 -32.08 20.16 -2.11
C THR A 29 -31.70 21.64 -1.98
N ASP A 30 -30.95 22.01 -0.94
CA ASP A 30 -30.55 23.40 -0.69
C ASP A 30 -29.19 23.66 -1.34
N PHE A 31 -29.13 24.63 -2.24
CA PHE A 31 -27.88 25.07 -2.88
C PHE A 31 -27.58 26.51 -2.54
N THR A 32 -26.31 26.78 -2.31
CA THR A 32 -25.77 28.11 -2.06
C THR A 32 -24.67 28.44 -3.05
N ILE A 33 -24.36 29.73 -3.22
CA ILE A 33 -23.24 30.16 -4.07
C ILE A 33 -21.92 29.56 -3.56
N ALA A 34 -21.75 29.43 -2.24
CA ALA A 34 -20.60 28.76 -1.64
C ALA A 34 -20.44 27.30 -2.11
N ASP A 35 -21.55 26.55 -2.28
CA ASP A 35 -21.50 25.17 -2.78
C ASP A 35 -20.94 25.08 -4.20
N PHE A 36 -21.23 26.08 -5.04
CA PHE A 36 -20.81 26.07 -6.45
C PHE A 36 -19.34 26.44 -6.65
N VAL A 37 -18.73 27.14 -5.70
CA VAL A 37 -17.31 27.53 -5.76
C VAL A 37 -16.40 26.65 -4.90
N ALA A 38 -16.97 25.80 -4.04
CA ALA A 38 -16.21 24.82 -3.26
C ALA A 38 -15.69 23.68 -4.15
N ASP A 39 -14.57 23.08 -3.76
CA ASP A 39 -13.98 21.94 -4.48
C ASP A 39 -14.84 20.68 -4.37
N TYR A 40 -15.58 20.54 -3.27
CA TYR A 40 -16.51 19.43 -3.07
C TYR A 40 -17.73 19.88 -2.28
N ARG A 41 -18.91 19.36 -2.66
CA ARG A 41 -20.15 19.52 -1.90
C ARG A 41 -20.53 18.20 -1.24
N ALA A 42 -20.78 18.27 0.07
CA ALA A 42 -21.36 17.20 0.86
C ALA A 42 -22.77 17.58 1.31
N SER A 43 -23.64 16.58 1.48
CA SER A 43 -25.04 16.77 1.90
C SER A 43 -25.23 17.05 3.39
N THR A 44 -24.17 16.89 4.20
CA THR A 44 -24.15 17.20 5.64
C THR A 44 -22.74 17.56 6.10
N PRO A 45 -22.59 18.27 7.24
CA PRO A 45 -21.27 18.50 7.86
C PRO A 45 -20.52 17.20 8.17
N THR A 46 -21.24 16.16 8.59
CA THR A 46 -20.65 14.84 8.86
C THR A 46 -20.09 14.21 7.59
N ALA A 47 -20.83 14.26 6.48
CA ALA A 47 -20.34 13.76 5.19
C ALA A 47 -19.13 14.57 4.69
N ALA A 48 -19.10 15.88 4.92
CA ALA A 48 -17.94 16.72 4.62
C ALA A 48 -16.70 16.26 5.44
N ALA A 49 -16.89 16.04 6.74
CA ALA A 49 -15.83 15.56 7.62
C ALA A 49 -15.31 14.19 7.18
N SER A 50 -16.20 13.23 6.93
CA SER A 50 -15.82 11.89 6.43
C SER A 50 -15.08 11.94 5.09
N LYS A 51 -15.33 12.93 4.24
CA LYS A 51 -14.58 13.11 2.99
C LYS A 51 -13.20 13.73 3.21
N ALA A 52 -13.06 14.58 4.22
CA ALA A 52 -11.80 15.25 4.55
C ALA A 52 -10.79 14.34 5.25
N VAL A 53 -11.26 13.31 5.96
CA VAL A 53 -10.40 12.40 6.72
C VAL A 53 -10.33 11.01 6.09
N PRO A 54 -9.15 10.35 6.10
CA PRO A 54 -9.03 8.97 5.62
C PRO A 54 -9.76 8.00 6.55
N ASP A 55 -10.31 6.92 5.98
CA ASP A 55 -10.86 5.81 6.76
C ASP A 55 -9.71 4.96 7.34
N ILE A 56 -9.60 4.96 8.67
CA ILE A 56 -8.57 4.23 9.39
C ILE A 56 -8.71 2.71 9.17
N THR A 57 -9.93 2.20 9.07
CA THR A 57 -10.21 0.78 8.88
C THR A 57 -9.73 0.31 7.51
N GLU A 58 -10.04 1.08 6.46
CA GLU A 58 -9.57 0.80 5.11
C GLU A 58 -8.04 0.82 5.04
N ARG A 59 -7.40 1.79 5.70
CA ARG A 59 -5.94 1.88 5.78
C ARG A 59 -5.32 0.70 6.53
N GLN A 60 -5.96 0.23 7.60
CA GLN A 60 -5.50 -0.96 8.33
C GLN A 60 -5.56 -2.22 7.47
N ILE A 61 -6.65 -2.39 6.70
CA ILE A 61 -6.80 -3.51 5.77
C ILE A 61 -5.69 -3.49 4.70
N ASP A 62 -5.41 -2.31 4.10
CA ASP A 62 -4.34 -2.16 3.11
C ASP A 62 -2.96 -2.50 3.69
N ILE A 63 -2.66 -2.04 4.92
CA ILE A 63 -1.41 -2.37 5.62
C ILE A 63 -1.29 -3.88 5.85
N GLN A 64 -2.35 -4.53 6.32
CA GLN A 64 -2.34 -5.97 6.57
C GLN A 64 -2.13 -6.78 5.28
N ALA A 65 -2.79 -6.39 4.19
CA ALA A 65 -2.60 -7.02 2.89
C ALA A 65 -1.15 -6.91 2.40
N LYS A 66 -0.55 -5.71 2.53
CA LYS A 66 0.87 -5.50 2.17
C LYS A 66 1.84 -6.28 3.05
N GLN A 67 1.53 -6.46 4.33
CA GLN A 67 2.33 -7.28 5.24
C GLN A 67 2.31 -8.75 4.85
N LEU A 68 1.15 -9.27 4.46
CA LEU A 68 1.01 -10.64 3.97
C LEU A 68 1.81 -10.84 2.68
N GLU A 69 1.61 -9.97 1.70
CA GLU A 69 2.34 -9.99 0.42
C GLU A 69 3.86 -9.94 0.62
N LEU A 70 4.33 -9.06 1.50
CA LEU A 70 5.76 -8.96 1.83
C LEU A 70 6.30 -10.27 2.44
N THR A 71 5.52 -10.90 3.31
CA THR A 71 5.91 -12.15 3.97
C THR A 71 6.05 -13.28 2.96
N GLU A 72 5.08 -13.42 2.05
CA GLU A 72 5.08 -14.43 0.99
C GLU A 72 6.31 -14.27 0.07
N LEU A 73 6.61 -13.04 -0.35
CA LEU A 73 7.78 -12.74 -1.18
C LEU A 73 9.10 -13.03 -0.45
N MET A 74 9.16 -12.78 0.86
CA MET A 74 10.34 -13.10 1.67
C MET A 74 10.55 -14.61 1.78
N GLU A 75 9.48 -15.38 2.01
CA GLU A 75 9.54 -16.84 2.09
C GLU A 75 10.02 -17.45 0.75
N GLU A 76 9.49 -16.97 -0.37
CA GLU A 76 9.93 -17.37 -1.71
C GLU A 76 11.42 -17.07 -1.92
N CYS A 77 11.85 -15.84 -1.58
CA CYS A 77 13.25 -15.43 -1.71
C CYS A 77 14.20 -16.29 -0.86
N PHE A 78 13.81 -16.61 0.37
CA PHE A 78 14.60 -17.47 1.23
C PHE A 78 14.65 -18.92 0.74
N GLY A 79 13.53 -19.44 0.22
CA GLY A 79 13.48 -20.76 -0.43
C GLY A 79 14.46 -20.85 -1.60
N ASP A 80 14.40 -19.89 -2.52
CA ASP A 80 15.31 -19.79 -3.66
C ASP A 80 16.79 -19.73 -3.24
N MET A 81 17.09 -18.98 -2.18
CA MET A 81 18.46 -18.84 -1.69
C MET A 81 18.95 -20.13 -1.04
N ALA A 82 18.09 -20.83 -0.30
CA ALA A 82 18.39 -22.12 0.31
C ALA A 82 18.68 -23.18 -0.77
N GLU A 83 17.84 -23.27 -1.81
CA GLU A 83 18.06 -24.21 -2.92
C GLU A 83 19.38 -23.94 -3.66
N LYS A 84 19.70 -22.67 -3.91
CA LYS A 84 20.98 -22.28 -4.51
C LYS A 84 22.16 -22.72 -3.66
N LEU A 85 22.07 -22.55 -2.34
CA LEU A 85 23.11 -22.93 -1.39
C LEU A 85 23.29 -24.44 -1.35
N GLU A 86 22.20 -25.22 -1.28
CA GLU A 86 22.24 -26.69 -1.34
C GLU A 86 22.85 -27.19 -2.64
N ARG A 87 22.53 -26.55 -3.77
CA ARG A 87 23.14 -26.91 -5.06
C ARG A 87 24.66 -26.70 -5.05
N ILE A 88 25.11 -25.52 -4.61
CA ILE A 88 26.55 -25.21 -4.53
C ILE A 88 27.27 -26.17 -3.57
N GLN A 89 26.66 -26.51 -2.43
CA GLN A 89 27.23 -27.47 -1.49
C GLN A 89 27.37 -28.86 -2.10
N ARG A 90 26.35 -29.36 -2.83
CA ARG A 90 26.40 -30.65 -3.53
C ARG A 90 27.48 -30.67 -4.61
N ASP A 91 27.61 -29.60 -5.38
CA ASP A 91 28.63 -29.49 -6.43
C ASP A 91 30.04 -29.47 -5.83
N LEU A 92 30.24 -28.74 -4.74
CA LEU A 92 31.51 -28.69 -4.01
C LEU A 92 31.89 -30.07 -3.43
N GLN A 93 30.94 -30.79 -2.84
CA GLN A 93 31.17 -32.14 -2.32
C GLN A 93 31.62 -33.11 -3.42
N ARG A 94 30.98 -33.06 -4.61
CA ARG A 94 31.36 -33.88 -5.77
C ARG A 94 32.72 -33.52 -6.36
N ALA A 95 33.11 -32.25 -6.28
CA ALA A 95 34.40 -31.77 -6.74
C ALA A 95 35.52 -31.96 -5.69
N SER A 96 35.18 -32.36 -4.46
CA SER A 96 36.16 -32.44 -3.37
C SER A 96 37.20 -33.53 -3.64
N PRO A 97 38.50 -33.24 -3.43
CA PRO A 97 39.59 -34.22 -3.62
C PRO A 97 39.40 -35.51 -2.81
N SER A 98 38.84 -35.41 -1.61
CA SER A 98 38.46 -36.57 -0.79
C SER A 98 37.47 -37.49 -1.50
N SER A 99 36.41 -36.94 -2.10
CA SER A 99 35.41 -37.75 -2.82
C SER A 99 35.97 -38.42 -4.09
N LEU A 100 36.93 -37.77 -4.75
CA LEU A 100 37.68 -38.34 -5.87
C LEU A 100 38.63 -39.47 -5.42
N LEU A 101 39.27 -39.30 -4.26
CA LEU A 101 40.14 -40.31 -3.66
C LEU A 101 39.34 -41.52 -3.18
N ASP A 102 38.18 -41.32 -2.56
CA ASP A 102 37.29 -42.40 -2.12
C ASP A 102 36.78 -43.22 -3.31
N ARG A 103 36.37 -42.56 -4.40
CA ARG A 103 35.99 -43.25 -5.65
C ARG A 103 37.12 -44.09 -6.24
N ARG A 104 38.35 -43.58 -6.25
CA ARG A 104 39.51 -44.32 -6.74
C ARG A 104 39.91 -45.48 -5.83
N ARG A 105 39.73 -45.33 -4.51
CA ARG A 105 39.94 -46.41 -3.54
C ARG A 105 38.97 -47.56 -3.79
N GLN A 106 37.70 -47.24 -3.99
CA GLN A 106 36.65 -48.24 -4.22
C GLN A 106 36.86 -49.03 -5.53
N GLN A 107 37.39 -48.38 -6.58
CA GLN A 107 37.76 -49.07 -7.83
C GLN A 107 38.95 -50.03 -7.69
N LEU A 108 39.84 -49.81 -6.71
CA LEU A 108 40.98 -50.68 -6.47
C LEU A 108 40.60 -51.91 -5.63
N ASP A 109 39.62 -51.77 -4.74
CA ASP A 109 39.11 -52.88 -3.92
C ASP A 109 38.23 -53.87 -4.73
N ASP A 110 37.69 -53.44 -5.89
CA ASP A 110 36.90 -54.27 -6.81
C ASP A 110 37.74 -55.04 -7.87
N THR A 111 39.08 -54.96 -7.81
CA THR A 111 40.03 -55.70 -8.67
C THR A 111 40.86 -56.72 -7.90
#